data_AF-A0A819WBG3-F1
#
_entry.id   AF-A0A819WBG3-F1
#
_cell.length_a   1.000
_cell.length_b   1.000
_cell.length_c   1.000
_cell.angle_alpha   90.00
_cell.angle_beta   90.00
_cell.angle_gamma   90.00
#
_symmetry.space_group_name_H-M   'P 1'
#
loop_
_entity.id
_entity.type
_entity.pdbx_description
1 polymer ?
#
loop_
_entity_poly.entity_id
_entity_poly.type
_entity_poly.pdbx_seq_one_letter_code
_entity_poly.pdbx_strand_id
1 'polypeptide(L)'
;MNAIGKGFGDYKGGIYDEPTCPKTDGNHAMQVVGYGVEGSKRYWLCKNSWGEQWGEKGYIRMKRGENMCGIANAVVQVAYKKAIDTTELYTTSTTQSHATSDTQLYIINPIFVILLLMLMISQNIAVYF
;
A
#
# COMPACT_ATOMS: atom_id res chain seq x y z
N MET A 1 7.30 6.47 2.31
CA MET A 1 8.23 6.68 1.18
C MET A 1 8.61 8.16 1.08
N ASN A 2 9.65 8.50 0.33
CA ASN A 2 10.08 9.88 0.10
C ASN A 2 9.33 10.51 -1.08
N ALA A 3 8.59 11.61 -0.82
CA ALA A 3 7.90 12.41 -1.83
C ALA A 3 8.68 13.68 -2.24
N ILE A 4 9.95 13.79 -1.83
CA ILE A 4 10.85 14.92 -2.13
C ILE A 4 11.76 14.65 -3.33
N GLY A 5 11.62 13.49 -3.97
CA GLY A 5 12.36 13.18 -5.19
C GLY A 5 12.03 14.18 -6.30
N LYS A 6 13.01 14.47 -7.14
CA LYS A 6 12.83 15.34 -8.30
C LYS A 6 11.67 14.82 -9.16
N GLY A 7 10.78 15.71 -9.57
CA GLY A 7 9.65 15.35 -10.42
C GLY A 7 8.45 14.75 -9.68
N PHE A 8 8.52 14.52 -8.36
CA PHE A 8 7.42 13.90 -7.61
C PHE A 8 6.24 14.87 -7.43
N GLY A 9 6.53 16.11 -7.02
CA GLY A 9 5.50 17.13 -6.75
C GLY A 9 4.68 17.50 -7.98
N ASP A 10 5.30 17.48 -9.16
CA ASP A 10 4.72 17.86 -10.45
C ASP A 10 4.49 16.66 -11.38
N TYR A 11 4.63 15.43 -10.89
CA TYR A 11 4.41 14.20 -11.65
C TYR A 11 3.10 14.26 -12.45
N LYS A 12 3.17 14.00 -13.76
CA LYS A 12 2.02 13.98 -14.69
C LYS A 12 1.75 12.62 -15.33
N GLY A 13 2.73 11.70 -15.32
CA GLY A 13 2.55 10.38 -15.92
C GLY A 13 3.86 9.64 -16.20
N GLY A 14 3.71 8.37 -16.58
CA GLY A 14 4.81 7.45 -16.86
C GLY A 14 5.28 6.69 -15.62
N ILE A 15 6.25 5.79 -15.80
CA ILE A 15 6.86 5.11 -14.65
C ILE A 15 7.85 6.05 -13.99
N TYR A 16 7.55 6.48 -12.77
CA TYR A 16 8.42 7.30 -11.94
C TYR A 16 9.67 6.51 -11.54
N ASP A 17 10.82 7.01 -11.99
CA ASP A 17 12.15 6.42 -11.83
C ASP A 17 13.16 7.53 -11.56
N GLU A 18 13.33 7.89 -10.30
CA GLU A 18 14.26 8.95 -9.86
C GLU A 18 15.38 8.32 -9.01
N PRO A 19 16.55 8.01 -9.61
CA PRO A 19 17.63 7.28 -8.95
C PRO A 19 18.20 7.99 -7.71
N THR A 20 18.06 9.33 -7.64
CA THR A 20 18.56 10.12 -6.51
C THR A 20 17.58 10.19 -5.35
N CYS A 21 16.38 9.64 -5.49
CA CYS A 21 15.38 9.64 -4.43
C CYS A 21 15.86 8.83 -3.21
N PRO A 22 15.93 9.44 -2.00
CA PRO A 22 16.41 8.75 -0.82
C PRO A 22 15.61 7.49 -0.50
N LYS A 23 16.32 6.41 -0.16
CA LYS A 23 15.75 5.13 0.30
C LYS A 23 15.76 5.00 1.82
N THR A 24 15.94 6.10 2.53
CA THR A 24 15.84 6.20 3.99
C THR A 24 14.38 6.28 4.43
N ASP A 25 14.14 6.52 5.72
CA ASP A 25 12.81 6.79 6.26
C ASP A 25 12.08 7.84 5.41
N GLY A 26 10.80 7.56 5.18
CA GLY A 26 9.96 8.35 4.29
C GLY A 26 9.25 9.48 5.03
N ASN A 27 8.86 10.50 4.27
CA ASN A 27 8.07 11.64 4.74
C ASN A 27 6.62 11.63 4.26
N HIS A 28 6.24 10.67 3.42
CA HIS A 28 4.92 10.59 2.80
C HIS A 28 4.37 9.17 2.80
N ALA A 29 3.06 9.05 3.03
CA ALA A 29 2.32 7.79 3.00
C ALA A 29 1.41 7.74 1.77
N MET A 30 1.41 6.60 1.10
CA MET A 30 0.57 6.34 -0.08
C MET A 30 0.03 4.92 -0.02
N GLN A 31 -1.09 4.67 -0.69
CA GLN A 31 -1.69 3.35 -0.75
C GLN A 31 -1.25 2.63 -2.02
N VAL A 32 -0.59 1.48 -1.89
CA VAL A 32 -0.36 0.57 -3.02
C VAL A 32 -1.68 -0.15 -3.32
N VAL A 33 -2.22 0.07 -4.52
CA VAL A 33 -3.51 -0.50 -4.97
C VAL A 33 -3.35 -1.54 -6.07
N GLY A 34 -2.14 -1.70 -6.60
CA GLY A 34 -1.85 -2.67 -7.64
C GLY A 34 -0.40 -2.64 -8.09
N TYR A 35 -0.12 -3.40 -9.15
CA TYR A 35 1.18 -3.46 -9.80
C TYR A 35 1.00 -3.81 -11.28
N GLY A 36 2.03 -3.58 -12.08
CA GLY A 36 1.99 -3.92 -13.49
C GLY A 36 3.37 -3.92 -14.15
N VAL A 37 3.34 -4.00 -15.47
CA VAL A 37 4.52 -3.98 -16.34
C VAL A 37 4.18 -3.14 -17.58
N GLU A 38 5.06 -2.21 -17.93
CA GLU A 38 5.04 -1.50 -19.22
C GLU A 38 6.37 -1.73 -19.92
N GLY A 39 6.35 -2.44 -21.05
CA GLY A 39 7.57 -2.91 -21.70
C GLY A 39 8.42 -3.79 -20.77
N SER A 40 9.66 -3.39 -20.51
CA SER A 40 10.56 -4.08 -19.57
C SER A 40 10.49 -3.53 -18.13
N LYS A 41 9.72 -2.47 -17.89
CA LYS A 41 9.66 -1.77 -16.60
C LYS A 41 8.48 -2.24 -15.77
N ARG A 42 8.78 -2.76 -14.57
CA ARG A 42 7.77 -3.13 -13.57
C ARG A 42 7.43 -1.94 -12.70
N TYR A 43 6.16 -1.79 -12.31
CA TYR A 43 5.74 -0.71 -11.42
C TYR A 43 4.78 -1.16 -10.31
N TRP A 44 4.75 -0.39 -9.23
CA TRP A 44 3.67 -0.33 -8.25
C TRP A 44 2.69 0.77 -8.67
N LEU A 45 1.40 0.51 -8.59
CA LEU A 45 0.36 1.53 -8.75
C LEU A 45 0.00 2.05 -7.35
N CYS A 46 0.25 3.33 -7.11
CA CYS A 46 0.01 3.96 -5.82
C CYS A 46 -1.02 5.08 -5.95
N LYS A 47 -2.04 5.07 -5.09
CA LYS A 47 -3.01 6.15 -4.93
C LYS A 47 -2.42 7.24 -4.03
N ASN A 48 -2.52 8.50 -4.46
CA ASN A 48 -2.13 9.67 -3.69
C ASN A 48 -3.36 10.39 -3.08
N SER A 49 -3.09 11.27 -2.13
CA SER A 49 -4.08 12.09 -1.41
C SER A 49 -4.10 13.56 -1.86
N TRP A 50 -3.43 13.90 -2.96
CA TRP A 50 -3.26 15.29 -3.46
C TRP A 50 -4.27 15.68 -4.55
N GLY A 51 -5.39 14.95 -4.63
CA GLY A 51 -6.44 15.18 -5.62
C GLY A 51 -6.14 14.63 -7.02
N GLU A 52 -7.17 14.60 -7.87
CA GLU A 52 -7.09 13.96 -9.19
C GLU A 52 -6.26 14.75 -10.21
N GLN A 53 -6.00 16.04 -9.96
CA GLN A 53 -5.20 16.91 -10.83
C GLN A 53 -3.70 16.60 -10.76
N TRP A 54 -3.27 15.88 -9.72
CA TRP A 54 -1.91 15.40 -9.58
C TRP A 54 -1.76 14.01 -10.21
N GLY A 55 -0.66 13.78 -10.92
CA GLY A 55 -0.36 12.50 -11.53
C GLY A 55 -1.39 12.01 -12.54
N GLU A 56 -1.53 10.69 -12.60
CA GLU A 56 -2.45 10.00 -13.50
C GLU A 56 -3.81 9.85 -12.81
N LYS A 57 -4.59 10.94 -12.74
CA LYS A 57 -5.88 10.99 -12.02
C LYS A 57 -5.74 10.68 -10.52
N GLY A 58 -4.72 11.24 -9.88
CA GLY A 58 -4.41 11.01 -8.46
C GLY A 58 -3.52 9.78 -8.19
N TYR A 59 -3.05 9.09 -9.24
CA TYR A 59 -2.19 7.91 -9.12
C TYR A 59 -0.79 8.16 -9.65
N ILE A 60 0.16 7.33 -9.18
CA ILE A 60 1.53 7.27 -9.68
C ILE A 60 1.94 5.82 -9.91
N ARG A 61 2.75 5.61 -10.96
CA ARG A 61 3.37 4.32 -11.27
C ARG A 61 4.82 4.35 -10.81
N MET A 62 5.09 3.86 -9.61
CA MET A 62 6.43 3.85 -9.01
C MET A 62 7.24 2.66 -9.51
N LYS A 63 8.49 2.85 -9.95
CA LYS A 63 9.36 1.74 -10.38
C LYS A 63 9.48 0.66 -9.29
N ARG A 64 9.26 -0.59 -9.69
CA ARG A 64 9.25 -1.76 -8.82
C ARG A 64 10.50 -2.61 -8.99
N GLY A 65 11.06 -3.04 -7.86
CA GLY A 65 12.23 -3.92 -7.79
C GLY A 65 13.50 -3.25 -7.28
N GLU A 66 13.48 -1.94 -7.01
CA GLU A 66 14.67 -1.19 -6.58
C GLU A 66 14.49 -0.44 -5.25
N ASN A 67 13.41 -0.72 -4.51
CA ASN A 67 13.00 0.05 -3.33
C ASN A 67 13.00 1.57 -3.60
N MET A 68 12.41 1.96 -4.74
CA MET A 68 12.37 3.36 -5.18
C MET A 68 11.77 4.25 -4.09
N CYS A 69 12.47 5.33 -3.74
CA CYS A 69 12.08 6.26 -2.67
C CYS A 69 11.77 5.62 -1.31
N GLY A 70 12.32 4.44 -1.01
CA GLY A 70 12.05 3.72 0.25
C GLY A 70 10.61 3.19 0.35
N ILE A 71 9.95 2.90 -0.78
CA ILE A 71 8.57 2.40 -0.81
C ILE A 71 8.36 1.11 0.00
N ALA A 72 9.40 0.29 0.18
CA ALA A 72 9.33 -0.96 0.93
C ALA A 72 9.78 -0.83 2.41
N ASN A 73 10.17 0.35 2.88
CA ASN A 73 10.72 0.51 4.23
C ASN A 73 9.66 0.40 5.33
N ALA A 74 8.44 0.87 5.06
CA ALA A 74 7.35 0.90 6.02
C ALA A 74 6.04 0.50 5.31
N VAL A 75 5.82 -0.81 5.20
CA VAL A 75 4.63 -1.39 4.57
C VAL A 75 3.69 -1.90 5.66
N VAL A 76 2.44 -1.43 5.65
CA VAL A 76 1.38 -1.92 6.51
C VAL A 76 0.28 -2.50 5.64
N GLN A 77 -0.15 -3.73 5.93
CA GLN A 77 -1.26 -4.39 5.25
C GLN A 77 -2.39 -4.65 6.25
N VAL A 78 -3.62 -4.35 5.85
CA VAL A 78 -4.80 -4.75 6.59
C VAL A 78 -5.24 -6.11 6.07
N ALA A 79 -5.18 -7.13 6.93
CA ALA A 79 -5.82 -8.41 6.68
C ALA A 79 -7.27 -8.34 7.20
N TYR A 80 -8.24 -8.54 6.32
CA TYR A 80 -9.62 -8.80 6.74
C TYR A 80 -9.94 -10.27 6.48
N LYS A 81 -10.61 -10.92 7.43
CA LYS A 81 -11.19 -12.23 7.17
C LYS A 81 -12.44 -12.02 6.33
N LYS A 82 -12.49 -12.63 5.15
CA LYS A 82 -13.76 -12.80 4.44
C LYS A 82 -14.66 -13.58 5.40
N ALA A 83 -15.82 -13.01 5.76
CA ALA A 83 -16.84 -13.76 6.48
C ALA A 83 -17.14 -15.00 5.62
N ILE A 84 -16.97 -16.18 6.20
CA ILE A 84 -17.34 -17.42 5.52
C ILE A 84 -18.85 -17.33 5.31
N ASP A 85 -19.28 -17.28 4.07
CA ASP A 85 -20.68 -17.47 3.73
C ASP A 85 -21.01 -18.93 4.06
N THR A 86 -21.78 -19.15 5.11
CA THR A 86 -22.12 -20.48 5.62
C THR A 86 -23.02 -21.25 4.65
N THR A 87 -23.45 -20.64 3.55
CA THR A 87 -24.23 -21.31 2.49
C THR A 87 -23.42 -22.25 1.60
N GLU A 88 -22.08 -22.14 1.54
CA GLU A 88 -21.23 -23.09 0.77
C GLU A 88 -20.76 -24.32 1.61
N LEU A 89 -21.02 -24.34 2.92
CA LEU A 89 -20.53 -25.40 3.81
C LEU A 89 -21.33 -26.72 3.75
N TYR A 90 -22.39 -26.81 2.94
CA TYR A 90 -23.16 -28.06 2.81
C TYR A 90 -22.74 -28.94 1.63
N THR A 91 -21.94 -28.46 0.67
CA THR A 91 -21.67 -29.21 -0.58
C THR A 91 -20.31 -29.88 -0.69
N THR A 92 -19.46 -29.85 0.34
CA THR A 92 -18.18 -30.59 0.27
C THR A 92 -17.75 -31.15 1.61
N SER A 93 -18.34 -32.29 1.98
CA SER A 93 -17.68 -33.23 2.88
C SER A 93 -16.73 -34.10 2.06
N THR A 94 -15.43 -34.05 2.36
CA THR A 94 -14.54 -35.21 2.57
C THR A 94 -13.06 -34.79 2.45
N THR A 95 -12.31 -35.17 3.50
CA THR A 95 -10.84 -35.20 3.69
C THR A 95 -10.06 -33.92 4.00
N GLN A 96 -9.77 -33.76 5.31
CA GLN A 96 -8.69 -32.94 5.88
C GLN A 96 -7.31 -33.50 5.52
N SER A 97 -6.31 -32.62 5.33
CA SER A 97 -5.12 -32.63 6.19
C SER A 97 -4.26 -31.38 6.00
N HIS A 98 -3.60 -30.97 7.09
CA HIS A 98 -2.54 -29.96 7.21
C HIS A 98 -2.96 -28.54 7.63
N ALA A 99 -3.36 -28.42 8.90
CA ALA A 99 -3.28 -27.16 9.64
C ALA A 99 -1.81 -26.92 10.05
N THR A 100 -1.17 -25.89 9.48
CA THR A 100 0.03 -25.30 10.07
C THR A 100 -0.39 -24.27 11.11
N SER A 101 0.11 -24.44 12.33
CA SER A 101 -0.09 -23.54 13.47
C SER A 101 0.54 -22.16 13.25
N ASP A 102 0.08 -21.20 14.05
CA ASP A 102 0.72 -19.91 14.35
C ASP A 102 0.48 -18.73 13.40
N THR A 103 -0.79 -18.38 13.22
CA THR A 103 -1.15 -16.96 13.07
C THR A 103 -2.06 -16.56 14.22
N GLN A 104 -1.46 -16.10 15.33
CA GLN A 104 -2.19 -15.40 16.37
C GLN A 104 -2.86 -14.17 15.73
N LEU A 105 -4.20 -14.19 15.75
CA LEU A 105 -5.05 -13.22 15.10
C LEU A 105 -5.08 -11.93 15.93
N TYR A 106 -4.21 -10.98 15.61
CA TYR A 106 -4.37 -9.60 16.08
C TYR A 106 -5.52 -8.96 15.31
N ILE A 107 -6.74 -9.07 15.83
CA ILE A 107 -7.85 -8.20 15.41
C ILE A 107 -7.46 -6.81 15.87
N ILE A 108 -6.88 -6.00 14.98
CA ILE A 108 -6.62 -4.60 15.26
C ILE A 108 -7.99 -3.96 15.42
N ASN A 109 -8.35 -3.63 16.67
CA ASN A 109 -9.58 -2.95 17.01
C ASN A 109 -9.72 -1.72 16.10
N PRO A 110 -10.86 -1.47 15.45
CA PRO A 110 -11.04 -0.29 14.60
C PRO A 110 -10.74 1.03 15.34
N ILE A 111 -10.91 1.05 16.67
CA ILE A 111 -10.49 2.17 17.53
C ILE A 111 -8.98 2.37 17.49
N PHE A 112 -8.19 1.30 17.43
CA PHE A 112 -6.73 1.36 17.35
C PHE A 112 -6.26 1.83 15.97
N VAL A 113 -6.98 1.49 14.90
CA VAL A 113 -6.73 2.02 13.56
C VAL A 113 -7.04 3.51 13.51
N ILE A 114 -8.17 3.93 14.06
CA ILE A 114 -8.54 5.35 14.18
C ILE A 114 -7.52 6.11 15.04
N LEU A 115 -7.06 5.51 16.15
CA LEU A 115 -6.04 6.11 17.00
C LEU A 115 -4.68 6.21 16.28
N LEU A 116 -4.29 5.21 15.49
CA LEU A 116 -3.08 5.25 14.68
C LEU A 116 -3.18 6.33 13.59
N LEU A 117 -4.34 6.46 12.95
CA LEU A 117 -4.60 7.51 11.97
C LEU A 117 -4.60 8.90 12.62
N MET A 118 -5.20 9.04 13.81
CA MET A 118 -5.17 10.27 14.61
C MET A 118 -3.75 10.60 15.10
N LEU A 119 -2.94 9.59 15.43
CA LEU A 119 -1.53 9.75 15.77
C LEU A 119 -0.72 10.20 14.55
N MET A 120 -0.98 9.63 13.38
CA MET A 120 -0.33 10.07 12.14
C MET A 120 -0.71 11.50 11.78
N ILE A 121 -1.99 11.87 11.93
CA ILE A 121 -2.47 13.25 11.73
C ILE A 121 -1.83 14.21 12.74
N SER A 122 -1.66 13.81 14.01
CA SER A 122 -1.02 14.65 15.03
C SER A 122 0.48 14.88 14.81
N GLN A 123 1.13 14.00 14.04
CA GLN A 123 2.50 14.18 13.55
C GLN A 123 2.57 14.94 12.20
N ASN A 124 1.47 15.57 11.75
CA ASN A 124 1.33 16.20 10.44
C ASN A 124 1.61 15.25 9.25
N ILE A 125 1.41 13.94 9.45
CA ILE A 125 1.46 12.95 8.37
C ILE A 125 0.08 12.93 7.72
N ALA A 126 -0.02 13.51 6.53
CA ALA A 126 -1.27 13.58 5.78
C ALA A 126 -1.75 12.19 5.33
N VAL A 127 -2.81 11.68 5.95
CA VAL A 127 -3.55 10.50 5.51
C VAL A 127 -4.98 10.93 5.15
N TYR A 128 -5.25 11.10 3.86
CA TYR A 128 -6.60 11.30 3.35
C TYR A 128 -6.99 10.07 2.52
N PHE A 129 -8.08 9.41 2.92
CA PHE A 129 -8.62 8.21 2.27
C PHE A 129 -9.26 8.54 0.91
#